data_AF-A0A2V8ZLP8-F1
#
_entry.id   AF-A0A2V8ZLP8-F1
#
_cell.length_a   1.000
_cell.length_b   1.000
_cell.length_c   1.000
_cell.angle_alpha   90.00
_cell.angle_beta   90.00
_cell.angle_gamma   90.00
#
_symmetry.space_group_name_H-M   'P 1'
#
loop_
_entity.id
_entity.type
_entity.pdbx_description
1 polymer ?
#
loop_
_entity_poly.entity_id
_entity_poly.type
_entity_poly.pdbx_seq_one_letter_code
_entity_poly.pdbx_strand_id
1 'polypeptide(L)'
;MAFIALWVAHARGLHFAGVRRGDFRLYSRLVLMGLAVVALLFASASIDYWTIMRFFGSRGVTLPPATWTDPVFSRALPFYLFDLPFYSELLGFVFVLAILCALVFWATARGWQLWLRGGSLRTFDLGPHALLLPGATRTSFVRVIAVILLLGFATWVFLGNYELLFNSHAFMTGADYVDEKVTLPLRWLLIIAVLAVLPLAWTSRYKKAIALLIAVFILKLVLPGIVRAVYVRPNEISIERPYIERHIQATTVAFGLNRSATERPFTTSGQETVDAVQDATLLDNIRLWDLRAYNATITQIQALRPYYTFPSTDVDRYFINGRIKQVLLSPRDIDVSQLSAEARQSWINPGFIYTHGFGLVVSEVNKITPDGLPVLLIENAP
;
A
#
# COMPACT_ATOMS: atom_id res chain seq x y z
N MET A 1 15.15 -22.46 -8.63
CA MET A 1 15.90 -22.03 -7.42
C MET A 1 15.24 -22.50 -6.12
N ALA A 2 13.97 -22.17 -5.85
CA ALA A 2 13.28 -22.53 -4.61
C ALA A 2 13.32 -24.05 -4.30
N PHE A 3 13.05 -24.90 -5.30
CA PHE A 3 13.14 -26.36 -5.15
C PHE A 3 14.51 -26.83 -4.69
N ILE A 4 15.59 -26.33 -5.29
CA ILE A 4 16.97 -26.70 -4.95
C ILE A 4 17.26 -26.29 -3.50
N ALA A 5 16.86 -25.09 -3.09
CA ALA A 5 17.07 -24.60 -1.73
C ALA A 5 16.35 -25.47 -0.69
N LEU A 6 15.07 -25.78 -0.91
CA LEU A 6 14.29 -26.65 -0.02
C LEU A 6 14.83 -28.08 0.01
N TRP A 7 15.29 -28.59 -1.14
CA TRP A 7 15.91 -29.91 -1.23
C TRP A 7 17.23 -29.99 -0.46
N VAL A 8 18.07 -28.94 -0.53
CA VAL A 8 19.30 -28.84 0.27
C VAL A 8 18.97 -28.77 1.76
N ALA A 9 17.94 -28.01 2.14
CA ALA A 9 17.49 -27.91 3.53
C ALA A 9 17.05 -29.28 4.09
N HIS A 10 16.26 -30.03 3.31
CA HIS A 10 15.86 -31.39 3.63
C HIS A 10 17.06 -32.34 3.73
N ALA A 11 18.00 -32.27 2.77
CA ALA A 11 19.24 -33.07 2.78
C ALA A 11 20.04 -32.87 4.07
N ARG A 12 20.21 -31.60 4.48
CA ARG A 12 20.93 -31.24 5.70
C ARG A 12 20.18 -31.66 6.95
N GLY A 13 18.85 -31.62 6.95
CA GLY A 13 18.01 -32.13 8.03
C GLY A 13 18.15 -33.64 8.23
N LEU A 14 18.16 -34.42 7.14
CA LEU A 14 18.40 -35.88 7.19
C LEU A 14 19.79 -36.21 7.74
N HIS A 15 20.82 -35.52 7.23
CA HIS A 15 22.19 -35.70 7.72
C HIS A 15 22.30 -35.37 9.21
N PHE A 16 21.61 -34.33 9.69
CA PHE A 16 21.57 -33.98 11.10
C PHE A 16 20.87 -35.05 11.96
N ALA A 17 19.87 -35.74 11.42
CA ALA A 17 19.19 -36.85 12.09
C ALA A 17 19.95 -38.19 12.02
N GLY A 18 21.09 -38.25 11.31
CA GLY A 18 21.89 -39.47 11.16
C GLY A 18 21.35 -40.48 10.13
N VAL A 19 20.42 -40.07 9.26
CA VAL A 19 19.72 -40.95 8.32
C VAL A 19 20.32 -40.82 6.92
N ARG A 20 20.61 -41.94 6.26
CA ARG A 20 21.08 -41.94 4.87
C ARG A 20 19.88 -41.99 3.91
N ARG A 21 19.94 -41.20 2.85
CA ARG A 21 18.88 -41.13 1.81
C ARG A 21 18.57 -42.49 1.15
N GLY A 22 19.54 -43.42 1.16
CA GLY A 22 19.42 -44.73 0.53
C GLY A 22 18.52 -45.72 1.28
N ASP A 23 18.21 -45.46 2.56
CA ASP A 23 17.54 -46.42 3.42
C ASP A 23 16.02 -46.53 3.10
N PHE A 24 15.41 -45.48 2.51
CA PHE A 24 13.98 -45.42 2.21
C PHE A 24 13.69 -44.86 0.80
N ARG A 25 13.68 -45.74 -0.20
CA ARG A 25 13.48 -45.36 -1.63
C ARG A 25 12.14 -44.66 -1.91
N LEU A 26 11.03 -45.16 -1.34
CA LEU A 26 9.69 -44.56 -1.52
C LEU A 26 9.58 -43.16 -0.90
N TYR A 27 10.04 -43.01 0.34
CA TYR A 27 10.10 -41.71 1.03
C TYR A 27 10.90 -40.67 0.23
N SER A 28 12.07 -41.06 -0.29
CA SER A 28 12.93 -40.14 -1.05
C SER A 28 12.23 -39.56 -2.29
N ARG A 29 11.43 -40.36 -3.00
CA ARG A 29 10.68 -39.93 -4.19
C ARG A 29 9.48 -39.05 -3.82
N LEU A 30 8.71 -39.43 -2.81
CA LEU A 30 7.53 -38.68 -2.38
C LEU A 30 7.89 -37.30 -1.81
N VAL A 31 8.97 -37.19 -1.03
CA VAL A 31 9.40 -35.90 -0.48
C VAL A 31 9.95 -34.99 -1.57
N LEU A 32 10.69 -35.52 -2.56
CA LEU A 32 11.12 -34.72 -3.71
C LEU A 32 9.93 -34.13 -4.46
N MET A 33 8.90 -34.94 -4.72
CA MET A 33 7.68 -34.47 -5.38
C MET A 33 6.94 -33.43 -4.52
N GLY A 34 6.80 -33.67 -3.21
CA GLY A 34 6.20 -32.72 -2.28
C GLY A 34 6.95 -31.38 -2.23
N LEU A 35 8.28 -31.41 -2.15
CA LEU A 35 9.11 -30.20 -2.16
C LEU A 35 9.02 -29.45 -3.50
N ALA A 36 8.86 -30.16 -4.62
CA ALA A 36 8.66 -29.54 -5.94
C ALA A 36 7.30 -28.82 -5.99
N VAL A 37 6.23 -29.44 -5.50
CA VAL A 37 4.90 -28.81 -5.42
C VAL A 37 4.94 -27.59 -4.50
N VAL A 38 5.53 -27.69 -3.31
CA VAL A 38 5.67 -26.55 -2.39
C VAL A 38 6.49 -25.42 -3.01
N ALA A 39 7.59 -25.74 -3.70
CA ALA A 39 8.41 -24.74 -4.39
C ALA A 39 7.65 -24.04 -5.52
N LEU A 40 6.81 -24.77 -6.27
CA LEU A 40 6.00 -24.22 -7.35
C LEU A 40 4.92 -23.28 -6.79
N LEU A 41 4.17 -23.73 -5.78
CA LEU A 41 3.13 -22.92 -5.12
C LEU A 41 3.72 -21.65 -4.50
N PHE A 42 4.87 -21.78 -3.82
CA PHE A 42 5.59 -20.64 -3.26
C PHE A 42 5.99 -19.63 -4.36
N ALA A 43 6.62 -20.12 -5.44
CA ALA A 43 7.04 -19.26 -6.54
C ALA A 43 5.85 -18.56 -7.21
N SER A 44 4.74 -19.26 -7.45
CA SER A 44 3.54 -18.66 -8.05
C SER A 44 2.85 -17.63 -7.16
N ALA A 45 2.90 -17.83 -5.83
CA ALA A 45 2.22 -16.94 -4.89
C ALA A 45 3.06 -15.72 -4.50
N SER A 46 4.40 -15.79 -4.61
CA SER A 46 5.30 -14.74 -4.14
C SER A 46 5.79 -13.78 -5.22
N ILE A 47 5.62 -14.10 -6.50
CA ILE A 47 6.14 -13.29 -7.62
C ILE A 47 5.01 -12.43 -8.19
N ASP A 48 5.15 -11.10 -8.17
CA ASP A 48 4.33 -10.21 -8.98
C ASP A 48 5.00 -9.96 -10.34
N TYR A 49 4.40 -10.53 -11.39
CA TYR A 49 4.88 -10.36 -12.75
C TYR A 49 4.87 -8.90 -13.21
N TRP A 50 3.97 -8.06 -12.67
CA TRP A 50 3.92 -6.65 -13.01
C TRP A 50 5.13 -5.88 -12.49
N THR A 51 5.53 -6.12 -11.24
CA THR A 51 6.72 -5.50 -10.66
C THR A 51 7.98 -5.85 -11.45
N ILE A 52 8.14 -7.12 -11.81
CA ILE A 52 9.26 -7.58 -12.63
C ILE A 52 9.26 -6.92 -14.02
N MET A 53 8.10 -6.92 -14.69
CA MET A 53 7.97 -6.31 -16.02
C MET A 53 8.29 -4.81 -15.98
N ARG A 54 7.79 -4.09 -14.97
CA ARG A 54 8.06 -2.65 -14.78
C ARG A 54 9.54 -2.37 -14.54
N PHE A 55 10.21 -3.20 -13.74
CA PHE A 55 11.64 -3.07 -13.46
C PHE A 55 12.52 -3.29 -14.69
N PHE A 56 12.24 -4.32 -15.49
CA PHE A 56 13.00 -4.55 -16.71
C PHE A 56 12.64 -3.55 -17.81
N GLY A 57 11.36 -3.16 -17.90
CA GLY A 57 10.89 -2.15 -18.85
C GLY A 57 11.44 -0.76 -18.58
N SER A 58 11.81 -0.42 -17.34
CA SER A 58 12.34 0.90 -16.98
C SER A 58 13.81 1.12 -17.35
N ARG A 59 14.56 0.08 -17.75
CA ARG A 59 16.01 0.15 -18.01
C ARG A 59 16.41 1.01 -19.21
N GLY A 60 15.46 1.40 -20.05
CA GLY A 60 15.67 2.32 -21.18
C GLY A 60 15.18 3.75 -20.94
N VAL A 61 14.68 4.09 -19.74
CA VAL A 61 14.11 5.41 -19.46
C VAL A 61 15.22 6.44 -19.30
N THR A 62 15.39 7.32 -20.28
CA THR A 62 16.28 8.47 -20.19
C THR A 62 15.59 9.61 -19.45
N LEU A 63 16.17 10.03 -18.33
CA LEU A 63 15.66 11.14 -17.54
C LEU A 63 16.13 12.49 -18.11
N PRO A 64 15.24 13.48 -18.27
CA PRO A 64 15.64 14.86 -18.57
C PRO A 64 16.57 15.43 -17.48
N PRO A 65 17.46 16.39 -17.80
CA PRO A 65 18.35 17.01 -16.81
C PRO A 65 17.62 17.69 -15.65
N ALA A 66 16.41 18.21 -15.90
CA ALA A 66 15.55 18.87 -14.91
C ALA A 66 14.57 17.89 -14.22
N THR A 67 14.98 16.64 -13.99
CA THR A 67 14.12 15.65 -13.32
C THR A 67 14.02 15.97 -11.83
N TRP A 68 12.79 15.98 -11.31
CA TRP A 68 12.56 16.12 -9.88
C TRP A 68 13.20 14.96 -9.11
N THR A 69 14.00 15.30 -8.10
CA THR A 69 14.61 14.37 -7.18
C THR A 69 14.07 14.59 -5.79
N ASP A 70 13.92 13.51 -5.03
CA ASP A 70 13.46 13.64 -3.66
C ASP A 70 14.50 14.39 -2.80
N PRO A 71 14.08 15.26 -1.88
CA PRO A 71 15.00 16.10 -1.10
C PRO A 71 15.68 15.38 0.07
N VAL A 72 15.30 14.14 0.41
CA VAL A 72 15.78 13.42 1.61
C VAL A 72 16.91 12.45 1.25
N PHE A 73 16.74 11.68 0.19
CA PHE A 73 17.62 10.63 -0.31
C PHE A 73 18.22 10.94 -1.69
N SER A 74 17.83 12.04 -2.33
CA SER A 74 18.35 12.48 -3.63
C SER A 74 18.19 11.43 -4.74
N ARG A 75 17.09 10.67 -4.70
CA ARG A 75 16.71 9.69 -5.72
C ARG A 75 15.66 10.27 -6.66
N ALA A 76 15.76 9.91 -7.93
CA ALA A 76 14.77 10.26 -8.94
C ALA A 76 13.54 9.35 -8.84
N LEU A 77 12.41 9.81 -9.39
CA LEU A 77 11.14 9.08 -9.38
C LEU A 77 11.21 7.62 -9.90
N PRO A 78 12.00 7.26 -10.95
CA PRO A 78 12.10 5.88 -11.40
C PRO A 78 12.59 4.89 -10.34
N PHE A 79 13.41 5.35 -9.39
CA PHE A 79 13.85 4.51 -8.28
C PHE A 79 12.67 4.06 -7.44
N TYR A 80 11.78 4.98 -7.09
CA TYR A 80 10.61 4.71 -6.26
C TYR A 80 9.52 3.90 -6.97
N LEU A 81 9.35 4.10 -8.28
CA LEU A 81 8.32 3.41 -9.06
C LEU A 81 8.75 2.02 -9.55
N PHE A 82 10.05 1.80 -9.77
CA PHE A 82 10.54 0.59 -10.45
C PHE A 82 11.59 -0.17 -9.65
N ASP A 83 12.64 0.49 -9.17
CA ASP A 83 13.75 -0.19 -8.48
C ASP A 83 13.34 -0.66 -7.08
N LEU A 84 12.74 0.21 -6.27
CA LEU A 84 12.37 -0.07 -4.88
C LEU A 84 11.37 -1.24 -4.77
N PRO A 85 10.24 -1.28 -5.50
CA PRO A 85 9.32 -2.42 -5.43
C PRO A 85 9.99 -3.74 -5.83
N PHE A 86 10.84 -3.74 -6.86
CA PHE A 86 11.55 -4.93 -7.29
C PHE A 86 12.53 -5.44 -6.23
N TYR A 87 13.35 -4.56 -5.65
CA TYR A 87 14.30 -4.97 -4.61
C TYR A 87 13.57 -5.44 -3.34
N SER A 88 12.45 -4.82 -2.98
CA SER A 88 11.61 -5.24 -1.87
C SER A 88 10.99 -6.62 -2.11
N GLU A 89 10.47 -6.90 -3.31
CA GLU A 89 9.94 -8.23 -3.67
C GLU A 89 11.03 -9.30 -3.73
N LEU A 90 12.18 -9.00 -4.34
CA LEU A 90 13.31 -9.92 -4.39
C LEU A 90 13.79 -10.28 -2.98
N LEU A 91 13.91 -9.28 -2.11
CA LEU A 91 14.27 -9.48 -0.72
C LEU A 91 13.22 -10.31 0.01
N GLY A 92 11.93 -9.99 -0.13
CA GLY A 92 10.82 -10.73 0.45
C GLY A 92 10.82 -12.20 0.03
N PHE A 93 11.03 -12.46 -1.26
CA PHE A 93 11.16 -13.81 -1.81
C PHE A 93 12.31 -14.59 -1.17
N VAL A 94 13.52 -14.00 -1.11
CA VAL A 94 14.69 -14.65 -0.49
C VAL A 94 14.48 -14.87 1.01
N PHE A 95 13.89 -13.89 1.70
CA PHE A 95 13.63 -13.94 3.14
C PHE A 95 12.64 -15.05 3.50
N VAL A 96 11.49 -15.11 2.81
CA VAL A 96 10.50 -16.18 3.03
C VAL A 96 11.06 -17.54 2.63
N LEU A 97 11.82 -17.63 1.53
CA LEU A 97 12.48 -18.87 1.14
C LEU A 97 13.47 -19.35 2.21
N ALA A 98 14.22 -18.45 2.84
CA ALA A 98 15.13 -18.78 3.95
C ALA A 98 14.36 -19.30 5.18
N ILE A 99 13.22 -18.71 5.52
CA ILE A 99 12.32 -19.21 6.58
C ILE A 99 11.79 -20.60 6.23
N LEU A 100 11.32 -20.81 5.00
CA LEU A 100 10.86 -22.13 4.55
C LEU A 100 11.97 -23.18 4.60
N CYS A 101 13.20 -22.82 4.23
CA CYS A 101 14.36 -23.71 4.38
C CYS A 101 14.63 -24.05 5.86
N ALA A 102 14.51 -23.07 6.76
CA ALA A 102 14.65 -23.30 8.20
C ALA A 102 13.57 -24.26 8.73
N LEU A 103 12.32 -24.07 8.30
CA LEU A 103 11.17 -24.91 8.68
C LEU A 103 11.29 -26.33 8.13
N VAL A 104 11.68 -26.49 6.86
CA VAL A 104 11.91 -27.82 6.25
C VAL A 104 13.05 -28.54 6.96
N PHE A 105 14.15 -27.84 7.25
CA PHE A 105 15.24 -28.42 8.04
C PHE A 105 14.77 -28.87 9.42
N TRP A 106 14.03 -28.02 10.13
CA TRP A 106 13.48 -28.32 11.46
C TRP A 106 12.53 -29.53 11.41
N ALA A 107 11.57 -29.54 10.49
CA ALA A 107 10.58 -30.61 10.34
C ALA A 107 11.24 -31.94 9.99
N THR A 108 12.23 -31.92 9.09
CA THR A 108 12.97 -33.13 8.69
C THR A 108 13.80 -33.69 9.82
N ALA A 109 14.58 -32.82 10.49
CA ALA A 109 15.44 -33.21 11.59
C ALA A 109 14.63 -33.75 12.78
N ARG A 110 13.53 -33.08 13.15
CA ARG A 110 12.64 -33.52 14.23
C ARG A 110 11.86 -34.77 13.88
N GLY A 111 11.27 -34.83 12.69
CA GLY A 111 10.50 -35.98 12.25
C GLY A 111 11.30 -37.27 12.34
N TRP A 112 12.56 -37.24 11.88
CA TRP A 112 13.44 -38.41 11.96
C TRP A 112 13.97 -38.70 13.36
N GLN A 113 14.30 -37.70 14.17
CA GLN A 113 14.68 -37.93 15.57
C GLN A 113 13.57 -38.61 16.38
N LEU A 114 12.31 -38.24 16.14
CA LEU A 114 11.15 -38.85 16.80
C LEU A 114 10.90 -40.27 16.29
N TRP A 115 11.02 -40.48 14.97
CA TRP A 115 10.83 -41.79 14.35
C TRP A 115 11.88 -42.81 14.82
N LEU A 116 13.16 -42.41 14.86
CA LEU A 116 14.28 -43.27 15.30
C LEU A 116 14.24 -43.59 16.80
N ARG A 117 13.63 -42.74 17.63
CA ARG A 117 13.46 -42.98 19.07
C ARG A 117 12.30 -43.91 19.41
N GLY A 118 11.71 -44.57 18.41
CA GLY A 118 10.72 -45.62 18.63
C GLY A 118 9.35 -45.09 19.04
N GLY A 119 8.77 -44.17 18.26
CA GLY A 119 7.32 -44.01 18.12
C GLY A 119 6.48 -43.79 19.38
N SER A 120 7.04 -43.36 20.51
CA SER A 120 6.22 -42.98 21.67
C SER A 120 5.60 -41.61 21.42
N LEU A 121 4.44 -41.61 20.75
CA LEU A 121 3.53 -40.47 20.60
C LEU A 121 2.99 -39.96 21.96
N ARG A 122 3.37 -40.56 23.09
CA ARG A 122 2.84 -40.25 24.43
C ARG A 122 3.45 -39.02 25.10
N THR A 123 4.53 -38.45 24.57
CA THR A 123 5.09 -37.20 25.08
C THR A 123 5.25 -36.20 23.95
N PHE A 124 4.13 -35.78 23.36
CA PHE A 124 4.04 -34.47 22.71
C PHE A 124 4.12 -33.40 23.81
N ASP A 125 5.30 -33.27 24.42
CA ASP A 125 5.58 -32.13 25.27
C ASP A 125 5.74 -30.93 24.31
N LEU A 126 4.71 -30.08 24.24
CA LEU A 126 4.73 -28.81 23.49
C LEU A 126 5.44 -27.72 24.30
N GLY A 127 6.19 -28.07 25.34
CA GLY A 127 7.00 -27.15 26.11
C GLY A 127 8.03 -26.41 25.23
N PRO A 128 8.41 -25.16 25.57
CA PRO A 128 9.39 -24.36 24.81
C PRO A 128 10.71 -25.09 24.56
N HIS A 129 11.09 -26.01 25.46
CA HIS A 129 12.31 -26.82 25.36
C HIS A 129 12.22 -27.95 24.33
N ALA A 130 11.02 -28.45 24.02
CA ALA A 130 10.81 -29.49 23.01
C ALA A 130 10.88 -28.94 21.58
N LEU A 131 10.66 -27.64 21.38
CA LEU A 131 10.85 -26.98 20.09
C LEU A 131 12.35 -26.77 19.75
N LEU A 132 13.21 -26.72 20.76
CA LEU A 132 14.66 -26.52 20.61
C LEU A 132 15.37 -27.81 20.20
N LEU A 133 15.86 -27.91 18.95
CA LEU A 133 16.74 -29.03 18.56
C LEU A 133 18.10 -28.88 19.26
N PRO A 134 18.43 -29.76 20.23
CA PRO A 134 19.73 -29.70 20.90
C PRO A 134 20.84 -29.89 19.86
N GLY A 135 21.75 -28.94 19.74
CA GLY A 135 22.87 -28.99 18.79
C GLY A 135 22.59 -28.46 17.37
N ALA A 136 21.35 -28.12 17.00
CA ALA A 136 21.05 -27.61 15.66
C ALA A 136 21.77 -26.28 15.36
N THR A 137 21.92 -25.41 16.36
CA THR A 137 22.65 -24.13 16.27
C THR A 137 24.16 -24.29 16.02
N ARG A 138 24.70 -25.51 16.18
CA ARG A 138 26.10 -25.84 15.85
C ARG A 138 26.28 -26.26 14.39
N THR A 139 25.19 -26.57 13.68
CA THR A 139 25.24 -26.95 12.27
C THR A 139 25.54 -25.74 11.39
N SER A 140 26.50 -25.85 10.47
CA SER A 140 26.87 -24.78 9.54
C SER A 140 25.66 -24.26 8.74
N PHE A 141 24.73 -25.14 8.38
CA PHE A 141 23.50 -24.81 7.67
C PHE A 141 22.61 -23.81 8.43
N VAL A 142 22.33 -24.07 9.71
CA VAL A 142 21.51 -23.17 10.55
C VAL A 142 22.18 -21.81 10.74
N ARG A 143 23.51 -21.79 10.84
CA ARG A 143 24.29 -20.54 10.91
C ARG A 143 24.18 -19.73 9.64
N VAL A 144 24.33 -20.36 8.47
CA VAL A 144 24.18 -19.68 7.17
C VAL A 144 22.78 -19.10 7.02
N ILE A 145 21.74 -19.86 7.36
CA ILE A 145 20.37 -19.34 7.35
C ILE A 145 20.20 -18.16 8.31
N ALA A 146 20.74 -18.25 9.54
CA ALA A 146 20.66 -17.15 10.50
C ALA A 146 21.33 -15.88 9.97
N VAL A 147 22.48 -15.99 9.29
CA VAL A 147 23.14 -14.85 8.64
C VAL A 147 22.28 -14.29 7.51
N ILE A 148 21.71 -15.13 6.65
CA ILE A 148 20.81 -14.69 5.57
C ILE A 148 19.60 -13.95 6.15
N LEU A 149 19.00 -14.45 7.23
CA LEU A 149 17.87 -13.79 7.87
C LEU A 149 18.27 -12.47 8.54
N LEU A 150 19.42 -12.40 9.21
CA LEU A 150 19.88 -11.14 9.83
C LEU A 150 20.24 -10.09 8.78
N LEU A 151 20.96 -10.47 7.73
CA LEU A 151 21.27 -9.57 6.61
C LEU A 151 19.99 -9.16 5.88
N GLY A 152 19.09 -10.12 5.63
CA GLY A 152 17.81 -9.85 4.99
C GLY A 152 16.96 -8.87 5.81
N PHE A 153 16.95 -9.01 7.14
CA PHE A 153 16.29 -8.06 8.03
C PHE A 153 16.94 -6.66 7.98
N ALA A 154 18.27 -6.58 7.99
CA ALA A 154 18.98 -5.31 7.85
C ALA A 154 18.69 -4.62 6.50
N THR A 155 18.69 -5.38 5.40
CA THR A 155 18.33 -4.88 4.07
C THR A 155 16.86 -4.46 4.02
N TRP A 156 15.97 -5.17 4.71
CA TRP A 156 14.55 -4.83 4.76
C TRP A 156 14.34 -3.49 5.48
N VAL A 157 15.01 -3.28 6.62
CA VAL A 157 15.00 -1.98 7.31
C VAL A 157 15.60 -0.88 6.43
N PHE A 158 16.67 -1.17 5.68
CA PHE A 158 17.31 -0.22 4.77
C PHE A 158 16.37 0.19 3.62
N LEU A 159 15.73 -0.76 2.93
CA LEU A 159 14.76 -0.46 1.88
C LEU A 159 13.54 0.28 2.43
N GLY A 160 13.07 -0.10 3.62
CA GLY A 160 11.98 0.58 4.31
C GLY A 160 12.26 2.05 4.64
N ASN A 161 13.53 2.50 4.67
CA ASN A 161 13.85 3.93 4.86
C ASN A 161 13.28 4.79 3.73
N TYR A 162 13.28 4.29 2.50
CA TYR A 162 12.72 5.00 1.34
C TYR A 162 11.19 5.10 1.43
N GLU A 163 10.54 4.15 2.11
CA GLU A 163 9.09 4.14 2.30
C GLU A 163 8.59 5.25 3.24
N LEU A 164 9.49 5.88 4.02
CA LEU A 164 9.13 7.03 4.86
C LEU A 164 8.54 8.18 4.04
N LEU A 165 8.91 8.30 2.76
CA LEU A 165 8.36 9.32 1.86
C LEU A 165 6.91 9.04 1.43
N PHE A 166 6.38 7.85 1.66
CA PHE A 166 4.98 7.49 1.36
C PHE A 166 4.07 7.51 2.60
N ASN A 167 4.61 7.88 3.76
CA ASN A 167 3.80 7.99 4.97
C ASN A 167 2.71 9.06 4.79
N SER A 168 1.48 8.70 5.14
CA SER A 168 0.33 9.61 5.11
C SER A 168 0.04 10.12 6.52
N HIS A 169 0.10 11.44 6.67
CA HIS A 169 -0.27 12.16 7.90
C HIS A 169 -1.54 12.97 7.65
N ALA A 170 -2.16 13.52 8.70
CA ALA A 170 -3.42 14.25 8.58
C ALA A 170 -3.32 15.52 7.70
N PHE A 171 -2.12 16.11 7.59
CA PHE A 171 -1.89 17.38 6.89
C PHE A 171 -0.97 17.27 5.67
N MET A 172 -0.28 16.14 5.48
CA MET A 172 0.63 15.94 4.35
C MET A 172 0.90 14.46 4.08
N THR A 173 1.40 14.17 2.88
CA THR A 173 2.02 12.88 2.55
C THR A 173 3.52 13.09 2.38
N GLY A 174 4.34 12.33 3.11
CA GLY A 174 5.79 12.48 3.15
C GLY A 174 6.40 12.16 4.51
N ALA A 175 7.72 12.26 4.60
CA ALA A 175 8.43 12.16 5.87
C ALA A 175 8.22 13.46 6.69
N ASP A 176 7.76 13.33 7.93
CA ASP A 176 7.65 14.43 8.90
C ASP A 176 8.97 14.66 9.66
N TYR A 177 8.99 15.65 10.56
CA TYR A 177 10.17 15.91 11.40
C TYR A 177 10.64 14.68 12.17
N VAL A 178 9.70 13.92 12.72
CA VAL A 178 10.01 12.73 13.53
C VAL A 178 10.61 11.64 12.65
N ASP A 179 10.08 11.46 11.44
CA ASP A 179 10.56 10.47 10.49
C ASP A 179 11.99 10.77 10.05
N GLU A 180 12.29 12.01 9.68
CA GLU A 180 13.63 12.40 9.19
C GLU A 180 14.66 12.47 10.34
N LYS A 181 14.32 13.09 11.48
CA LYS A 181 15.30 13.37 12.55
C LYS A 181 15.38 12.31 13.63
N VAL A 182 14.38 11.44 13.77
CA VAL A 182 14.33 10.45 14.85
C VAL A 182 14.25 9.03 14.29
N THR A 183 13.23 8.74 13.48
CA THR A 183 12.99 7.39 12.96
C THR A 183 14.13 6.92 12.05
N LEU A 184 14.59 7.76 11.12
CA LEU A 184 15.65 7.40 10.18
C LEU A 184 16.99 7.09 10.89
N PRO A 185 17.51 7.93 11.82
CA PRO A 185 18.68 7.58 12.63
C PRO A 185 18.51 6.29 13.45
N LEU A 186 17.33 6.06 14.05
CA LEU A 186 17.07 4.84 14.82
C LEU A 186 17.05 3.58 13.94
N ARG A 187 16.55 3.67 12.70
CA ARG A 187 16.60 2.57 11.72
C ARG A 187 18.05 2.28 11.30
N TRP A 188 18.88 3.30 11.10
CA TRP A 188 20.31 3.11 10.87
C TRP A 188 21.03 2.47 12.06
N LEU A 189 20.72 2.91 13.29
CA LEU A 189 21.25 2.32 14.51
C LEU A 189 20.85 0.85 14.63
N LEU A 190 19.61 0.49 14.27
CA LEU A 190 19.14 -0.90 14.21
C LEU A 190 19.93 -1.72 13.18
N ILE A 191 20.19 -1.19 11.99
CA ILE A 191 21.02 -1.86 10.97
C ILE A 191 22.43 -2.12 11.53
N ILE A 192 23.07 -1.11 12.13
CA ILE A 192 24.39 -1.24 12.74
C ILE A 192 24.37 -2.29 13.86
N ALA A 193 23.35 -2.28 14.70
CA ALA A 193 23.18 -3.26 15.77
C ALA A 193 23.07 -4.69 15.22
N VAL A 194 22.29 -4.90 14.16
CA VAL A 194 22.15 -6.20 13.48
C VAL A 194 23.50 -6.67 12.92
N LEU A 195 24.24 -5.79 12.26
CA LEU A 195 25.57 -6.09 11.73
C LEU A 195 26.58 -6.39 12.84
N ALA A 196 26.52 -5.69 13.96
CA ALA A 196 27.38 -5.93 15.13
C ALA A 196 27.05 -7.26 15.83
N VAL A 197 25.80 -7.73 15.77
CA VAL A 197 25.38 -9.02 16.34
C VAL A 197 25.85 -10.22 15.51
N LEU A 198 26.06 -10.06 14.20
CA LEU A 198 26.57 -11.14 13.34
C LEU A 198 27.78 -11.84 13.98
N PRO A 199 28.95 -11.20 14.21
CA PRO A 199 30.13 -11.84 14.81
C PRO A 199 29.84 -12.41 16.21
N LEU A 200 28.99 -11.76 17.00
CA LEU A 200 28.65 -12.19 18.36
C LEU A 200 27.76 -13.44 18.40
N ALA A 201 26.97 -13.70 17.36
CA ALA A 201 26.16 -14.91 17.25
C ALA A 201 27.01 -16.19 17.19
N TRP A 202 28.29 -16.08 16.81
CA TRP A 202 29.26 -17.19 16.85
C TRP A 202 29.96 -17.36 18.21
N THR A 203 29.73 -16.46 19.17
CA THR A 203 30.34 -16.54 20.51
C THR A 203 29.32 -16.99 21.56
N SER A 204 29.79 -17.47 22.73
CA SER A 204 28.91 -17.80 23.87
C SER A 204 28.14 -16.59 24.45
N ARG A 205 28.31 -15.38 23.88
CA ARG A 205 27.66 -14.13 24.31
C ARG A 205 26.37 -13.79 23.54
N TYR A 206 25.80 -14.73 22.78
CA TYR A 206 24.57 -14.52 22.00
C TYR A 206 23.40 -13.90 22.82
N LYS A 207 23.29 -14.21 24.12
CA LYS A 207 22.28 -13.59 25.01
C LYS A 207 22.42 -12.06 25.10
N LYS A 208 23.66 -11.55 25.19
CA LYS A 208 23.93 -10.09 25.21
C LYS A 208 23.61 -9.45 23.86
N ALA A 209 23.88 -10.17 22.77
CA ALA A 209 23.57 -9.72 21.42
C ALA A 209 22.05 -9.59 21.18
N ILE A 210 21.28 -10.58 21.64
CA ILE A 210 19.81 -10.53 21.61
C ILE A 210 19.29 -9.37 22.47
N ALA A 211 19.82 -9.19 23.69
CA ALA A 211 19.42 -8.09 24.57
C ALA A 211 19.68 -6.71 23.93
N LEU A 212 20.83 -6.53 23.25
CA LEU A 212 21.15 -5.30 22.51
C LEU A 212 20.12 -5.04 21.40
N LEU A 213 19.80 -6.05 20.58
CA LEU A 213 18.82 -5.90 19.50
C LEU A 213 17.43 -5.55 20.03
N ILE A 214 17.00 -6.22 21.10
CA ILE A 214 15.71 -5.92 21.74
C ILE A 214 15.71 -4.48 22.28
N ALA A 215 16.78 -4.05 22.95
CA ALA A 215 16.87 -2.69 23.49
C ALA A 215 16.79 -1.63 22.37
N VAL A 216 17.54 -1.81 21.28
CA VAL A 216 17.51 -0.91 20.13
C VAL A 216 16.15 -0.92 19.45
N PHE A 217 15.53 -2.09 19.31
CA PHE A 217 14.20 -2.23 18.72
C PHE A 217 13.13 -1.51 19.55
N ILE A 218 13.15 -1.67 20.88
CA ILE A 218 12.25 -0.96 21.81
C ILE A 218 12.48 0.55 21.69
N LEU A 219 13.74 0.99 21.66
CA LEU A 219 14.06 2.41 21.49
C LEU A 219 13.47 2.98 20.18
N LYS A 220 13.64 2.26 19.07
CA LYS A 220 13.05 2.59 17.76
C LYS A 220 11.52 2.63 17.79
N LEU A 221 10.86 1.83 18.64
CA LEU A 221 9.41 1.78 18.76
C LEU A 221 8.85 2.94 19.61
N VAL A 222 9.52 3.27 20.71
CA VAL A 222 8.98 4.18 21.72
C VAL A 222 9.43 5.64 21.50
N LEU A 223 10.70 5.86 21.14
CA LEU A 223 11.29 7.19 21.08
C LEU A 223 10.57 8.15 20.10
N PRO A 224 10.17 7.74 18.88
CA PRO A 224 9.43 8.60 17.96
C PRO A 224 8.13 9.15 18.57
N GLY A 225 7.38 8.30 19.29
CA GLY A 225 6.14 8.70 19.95
C GLY A 225 6.37 9.73 21.07
N ILE A 226 7.44 9.56 21.85
CA ILE A 226 7.84 10.51 22.90
C ILE A 226 8.23 11.86 22.27
N VAL A 227 9.11 11.85 21.27
CA VAL A 227 9.55 13.10 20.62
C VAL A 227 8.37 13.82 19.98
N ARG A 228 7.46 13.09 19.32
CA ARG A 228 6.24 13.68 18.76
C ARG A 228 5.39 14.35 19.83
N ALA A 229 5.13 13.67 20.94
CA ALA A 229 4.24 14.18 21.99
C ALA A 229 4.84 15.36 22.76
N VAL A 230 6.15 15.32 23.05
CA VAL A 230 6.79 16.26 23.98
C VAL A 230 7.48 17.42 23.26
N TYR A 231 8.03 17.21 22.06
CA TYR A 231 8.79 18.22 21.33
C TYR A 231 8.03 18.79 20.13
N VAL A 232 7.41 17.94 19.32
CA VAL A 232 6.77 18.38 18.06
C VAL A 232 5.40 19.01 18.31
N ARG A 233 4.48 18.28 18.97
CA ARG A 233 3.10 18.74 19.19
C ARG A 233 2.97 20.14 19.81
N PRO A 234 3.80 20.55 20.80
CA PRO A 234 3.69 21.89 21.37
C PRO A 234 3.98 23.03 20.38
N ASN A 235 4.72 22.78 19.31
CA ASN A 235 5.07 23.78 18.29
C ASN A 235 5.07 23.17 16.88
N GLU A 236 4.01 22.44 16.56
CA GLU A 236 3.91 21.63 15.33
C GLU A 236 4.03 22.49 14.08
N ILE A 237 3.37 23.66 14.04
CA ILE A 237 3.40 24.56 12.89
C ILE A 237 4.82 24.99 12.53
N SER A 238 5.65 25.34 13.52
CA SER A 238 7.01 25.83 13.23
C SER A 238 7.95 24.68 12.87
N ILE A 239 7.82 23.53 13.54
CA ILE A 239 8.70 22.37 13.35
C ILE A 239 8.40 21.67 12.03
N GLU A 240 7.11 21.53 11.68
CA GLU A 240 6.67 20.81 10.48
C GLU A 240 6.64 21.70 9.23
N ARG A 241 6.70 23.03 9.36
CA ARG A 241 6.72 23.97 8.22
C ARG A 241 7.61 23.54 7.05
N PRO A 242 8.91 23.25 7.23
CA PRO A 242 9.76 22.87 6.10
C PRO A 242 9.34 21.56 5.43
N TYR A 243 8.70 20.64 6.15
CA TYR A 243 8.21 19.38 5.60
C TYR A 243 6.90 19.59 4.81
N ILE A 244 6.02 20.47 5.32
CA ILE A 244 4.82 20.91 4.61
C ILE A 244 5.18 21.66 3.33
N GLU A 245 6.17 22.56 3.36
CA GLU A 245 6.65 23.27 2.17
C GLU A 245 7.18 22.30 1.11
N ARG A 246 7.94 21.27 1.52
CA ARG A 246 8.39 20.20 0.61
C ARG A 246 7.22 19.43 0.01
N HIS A 247 6.20 19.10 0.80
CA HIS A 247 4.99 18.44 0.32
C HIS A 247 4.24 19.30 -0.72
N ILE A 248 4.05 20.59 -0.42
CA ILE A 248 3.43 21.55 -1.35
C ILE A 248 4.24 21.64 -2.65
N GLN A 249 5.56 21.74 -2.57
CA GLN A 249 6.42 21.79 -3.75
C GLN A 249 6.31 20.51 -4.59
N ALA A 250 6.40 19.33 -3.95
CA ALA A 250 6.31 18.04 -4.62
C ALA A 250 4.95 17.87 -5.33
N THR A 251 3.85 18.17 -4.66
CA THR A 251 2.49 18.08 -5.23
C THR A 251 2.25 19.13 -6.31
N THR A 252 2.71 20.36 -6.12
CA THR A 252 2.63 21.43 -7.14
C THR A 252 3.32 21.02 -8.43
N VAL A 253 4.50 20.39 -8.33
CA VAL A 253 5.23 19.87 -9.50
C VAL A 253 4.51 18.66 -10.09
N ALA A 254 4.03 17.73 -9.27
CA ALA A 254 3.35 16.51 -9.73
C ALA A 254 2.06 16.80 -10.50
N PHE A 255 1.25 17.76 -10.04
CA PHE A 255 0.03 18.18 -10.70
C PHE A 255 0.27 19.24 -11.80
N GLY A 256 1.52 19.66 -12.02
CA GLY A 256 1.85 20.69 -13.02
C GLY A 256 1.33 22.09 -12.69
N LEU A 257 0.96 22.35 -11.43
CA LEU A 257 0.42 23.63 -10.99
C LEU A 257 1.47 24.76 -11.11
N ASN A 258 2.76 24.42 -11.03
CA ASN A 258 3.85 25.37 -11.24
C ASN A 258 3.94 25.90 -12.68
N ARG A 259 3.30 25.24 -13.67
CA ARG A 259 3.35 25.66 -15.08
C ARG A 259 2.04 26.26 -15.57
N SER A 260 0.92 25.86 -14.97
CA SER A 260 -0.41 26.10 -15.56
C SER A 260 -1.40 26.77 -14.59
N ALA A 261 -1.00 27.08 -13.36
CA ALA A 261 -1.86 27.75 -12.38
C ALA A 261 -1.39 29.19 -12.12
N THR A 262 -2.35 30.07 -11.84
CA THR A 262 -2.10 31.43 -11.35
C THR A 262 -2.73 31.56 -9.98
N GLU A 263 -1.92 31.83 -8.97
CA GLU A 263 -2.41 32.13 -7.63
C GLU A 263 -3.09 33.50 -7.66
N ARG A 264 -4.31 33.56 -7.11
CA ARG A 264 -5.06 34.81 -6.95
C ARG A 264 -5.43 34.96 -5.49
N PRO A 265 -5.07 36.07 -4.82
CA PRO A 265 -5.51 36.30 -3.46
C PRO A 265 -7.03 36.38 -3.43
N PHE A 266 -7.65 35.57 -2.57
CA PHE A 266 -9.07 35.68 -2.27
C PHE A 266 -9.25 36.68 -1.13
N THR A 267 -9.51 37.93 -1.47
CA THR A 267 -9.85 38.95 -0.47
C THR A 267 -11.35 38.85 -0.19
N THR A 268 -11.71 38.50 1.05
CA THR A 268 -13.12 38.51 1.47
C THR A 268 -13.66 39.93 1.42
N SER A 269 -14.74 40.15 0.67
CA SER A 269 -15.51 41.39 0.76
C SER A 269 -16.14 41.48 2.14
N GLY A 270 -15.87 42.56 2.87
CA GLY A 270 -16.50 42.85 4.17
C GLY A 270 -17.90 43.46 4.04
N GLN A 271 -18.58 43.30 2.90
CA GLN A 271 -19.97 43.74 2.77
C GLN A 271 -20.88 42.86 3.65
N GLU A 272 -21.35 43.44 4.74
CA GLU A 272 -22.32 42.81 5.64
C GLU A 272 -23.75 42.81 5.05
N THR A 273 -24.04 43.66 4.06
CA THR A 273 -25.36 43.80 3.45
C THR A 273 -25.33 43.55 1.95
N VAL A 274 -26.25 42.70 1.48
CA VAL A 274 -26.45 42.36 0.07
C VAL A 274 -27.35 43.43 -0.58
N ASP A 275 -26.87 44.07 -1.64
CA ASP A 275 -27.65 45.04 -2.44
C ASP A 275 -28.27 44.30 -3.64
N ALA A 276 -29.60 44.28 -3.75
CA ALA A 276 -30.28 43.52 -4.79
C ALA A 276 -29.94 43.94 -6.22
N VAL A 277 -29.50 45.19 -6.44
CA VAL A 277 -29.13 45.69 -7.77
C VAL A 277 -27.66 45.39 -8.07
N GLN A 278 -26.77 45.65 -7.12
CA GLN A 278 -25.33 45.43 -7.32
C GLN A 278 -24.96 43.94 -7.29
N ASP A 279 -25.61 43.17 -6.41
CA ASP A 279 -25.37 41.75 -6.19
C ASP A 279 -26.36 40.86 -6.96
N ALA A 280 -27.00 41.39 -8.00
CA ALA A 280 -27.95 40.63 -8.82
C ALA A 280 -27.36 39.30 -9.32
N THR A 281 -26.08 39.29 -9.71
CA THR A 281 -25.39 38.05 -10.12
C THR A 281 -25.19 37.08 -8.95
N LEU A 282 -24.94 37.56 -7.74
CA LEU A 282 -24.85 36.71 -6.55
C LEU A 282 -26.22 36.09 -6.26
N LEU A 283 -27.28 36.91 -6.20
CA LEU A 283 -28.65 36.48 -5.94
C LEU A 283 -29.16 35.48 -6.99
N ASP A 284 -28.80 35.69 -8.27
CA ASP A 284 -29.10 34.78 -9.36
C ASP A 284 -28.39 33.41 -9.25
N ASN A 285 -27.41 33.28 -8.34
CA ASN A 285 -26.57 32.10 -8.16
C ASN A 285 -26.65 31.51 -6.74
N ILE A 286 -27.50 32.05 -5.87
CA ILE A 286 -27.74 31.47 -4.55
C ILE A 286 -28.45 30.12 -4.73
N ARG A 287 -27.81 29.06 -4.24
CA ARG A 287 -28.40 27.72 -4.29
C ARG A 287 -29.53 27.60 -3.26
N LEU A 288 -30.76 27.50 -3.75
CA LEU A 288 -31.94 27.23 -2.93
C LEU A 288 -32.18 25.73 -2.73
N TRP A 289 -31.69 24.90 -3.65
CA TRP A 289 -31.85 23.44 -3.60
C TRP A 289 -30.81 22.75 -2.72
N ASP A 290 -31.27 21.84 -1.86
CA ASP A 290 -30.41 20.83 -1.24
C ASP A 290 -30.02 19.75 -2.28
N LEU A 291 -28.75 19.30 -2.25
CA LEU A 291 -28.24 18.34 -3.23
C LEU A 291 -28.93 16.97 -3.14
N ARG A 292 -29.28 16.52 -1.93
CA ARG A 292 -29.95 15.23 -1.73
C ARG A 292 -31.40 15.31 -2.18
N ALA A 293 -32.08 16.39 -1.83
CA ALA A 293 -33.46 16.64 -2.26
C ALA A 293 -33.55 16.74 -3.80
N TYR A 294 -32.63 17.48 -4.43
CA TYR A 294 -32.56 17.57 -5.88
C TYR A 294 -32.32 16.20 -6.52
N ASN A 295 -31.32 15.44 -6.05
CA ASN A 295 -31.01 14.12 -6.60
C ASN A 295 -32.23 13.18 -6.54
N ALA A 296 -32.91 13.13 -5.39
CA ALA A 296 -34.13 12.35 -5.24
C ALA A 296 -35.22 12.78 -6.24
N THR A 297 -35.39 14.11 -6.43
CA THR A 297 -36.38 14.67 -7.33
C THR A 297 -36.08 14.34 -8.80
N ILE A 298 -34.84 14.53 -9.26
CA ILE A 298 -34.46 14.18 -10.64
C ILE A 298 -34.51 12.66 -10.87
N THR A 299 -34.17 11.85 -9.87
CA THR A 299 -34.32 10.40 -9.97
C THR A 299 -35.77 10.01 -10.19
N GLN A 300 -36.72 10.71 -9.57
CA GLN A 300 -38.13 10.43 -9.78
C GLN A 300 -38.65 10.94 -11.14
N ILE A 301 -38.31 12.17 -11.53
CA ILE A 301 -38.92 12.81 -12.71
C ILE A 301 -38.15 12.56 -14.02
N GLN A 302 -36.88 12.13 -13.95
CA GLN A 302 -36.01 11.90 -15.11
C GLN A 302 -35.56 10.43 -15.28
N ALA A 303 -35.96 9.51 -14.38
CA ALA A 303 -35.77 8.08 -14.59
C ALA A 303 -36.80 7.56 -15.61
N LEU A 304 -36.55 7.83 -16.89
CA LEU A 304 -37.39 7.39 -18.01
C LEU A 304 -37.55 5.86 -18.10
N ARG A 305 -36.65 5.11 -17.44
CA ARG A 305 -36.63 3.64 -17.35
C ARG A 305 -36.14 3.24 -15.95
N PRO A 306 -36.54 2.07 -15.41
CA PRO A 306 -36.17 1.63 -14.07
C PRO A 306 -34.66 1.48 -13.84
N TYR A 307 -33.90 1.24 -14.91
CA TYR A 307 -32.45 1.09 -14.84
C TYR A 307 -31.68 2.41 -14.94
N TYR A 308 -32.33 3.55 -15.18
CA TYR A 308 -31.63 4.84 -15.15
C TYR A 308 -31.44 5.31 -13.72
N THR A 309 -30.22 5.75 -13.42
CA THR A 309 -29.81 6.23 -12.11
C THR A 309 -29.00 7.53 -12.22
N PHE A 310 -28.94 8.28 -11.13
CA PHE A 310 -28.27 9.57 -11.01
C PHE A 310 -27.32 9.51 -9.81
N PRO A 311 -26.10 8.96 -9.99
CA PRO A 311 -25.26 8.52 -8.87
C PRO A 311 -24.77 9.67 -7.99
N SER A 312 -24.52 10.84 -8.57
CA SER A 312 -24.10 12.02 -7.84
C SER A 312 -24.66 13.30 -8.47
N THR A 313 -24.99 14.28 -7.64
CA THR A 313 -25.27 15.65 -8.09
C THR A 313 -24.13 16.53 -7.61
N ASP A 314 -23.61 17.36 -8.50
CA ASP A 314 -22.61 18.38 -8.17
C ASP A 314 -23.10 19.77 -8.58
N VAL A 315 -22.39 20.78 -8.06
CA VAL A 315 -22.61 22.19 -8.36
C VAL A 315 -21.48 22.69 -9.24
N ASP A 316 -21.83 23.30 -10.36
CA ASP A 316 -20.84 23.87 -11.27
C ASP A 316 -21.31 25.22 -11.81
N ARG A 317 -20.44 25.95 -12.50
CA ARG A 317 -20.70 27.28 -13.04
C ARG A 317 -20.39 27.35 -14.53
N TYR A 318 -21.39 27.76 -15.30
CA TYR A 318 -21.27 27.92 -16.75
C TYR A 318 -21.63 29.34 -17.18
N PHE A 319 -21.12 29.78 -18.32
CA PHE A 319 -21.58 31.01 -18.96
C PHE A 319 -22.80 30.72 -19.81
N ILE A 320 -23.98 31.10 -19.34
CA ILE A 320 -25.25 30.96 -20.05
C ILE A 320 -25.69 32.36 -20.50
N ASN A 321 -25.82 32.57 -21.81
CA ASN A 321 -26.15 33.87 -22.41
C ASN A 321 -25.22 35.01 -21.94
N GLY A 322 -23.91 34.73 -21.81
CA GLY A 322 -22.91 35.72 -21.40
C GLY A 322 -22.89 36.06 -19.91
N ARG A 323 -23.72 35.41 -19.08
CA ARG A 323 -23.72 35.56 -17.62
C ARG A 323 -23.26 34.28 -16.94
N ILE A 324 -22.46 34.42 -15.89
CA ILE A 324 -22.09 33.27 -15.06
C ILE A 324 -23.32 32.78 -14.30
N LYS A 325 -23.62 31.49 -14.46
CA LYS A 325 -24.76 30.83 -13.85
C LYS A 325 -24.32 29.54 -13.20
N GLN A 326 -24.69 29.39 -11.93
CA GLN A 326 -24.48 28.21 -11.14
C GLN A 326 -25.62 27.24 -11.41
N VAL A 327 -25.26 25.99 -11.66
CA VAL A 327 -26.19 24.94 -12.05
C VAL A 327 -26.00 23.72 -11.17
N LEU A 328 -27.07 22.95 -10.98
CA LEU A 328 -26.97 21.58 -10.48
C LEU A 328 -26.84 20.67 -11.69
N LEU A 329 -25.91 19.74 -11.63
CA LEU A 329 -25.73 18.76 -12.68
C LEU A 329 -25.61 17.36 -12.10
N SER A 330 -26.18 16.39 -12.80
CA SER A 330 -26.04 14.98 -12.46
C SER A 330 -25.90 14.17 -13.74
N PRO A 331 -24.86 13.31 -13.86
CA PRO A 331 -24.74 12.41 -15.00
C PRO A 331 -25.87 11.40 -14.96
N ARG A 332 -26.43 11.09 -16.13
CA ARG A 332 -27.37 9.96 -16.26
C ARG A 332 -26.56 8.70 -16.47
N ASP A 333 -26.68 7.75 -15.55
CA ASP A 333 -26.02 6.45 -15.64
C ASP A 333 -27.05 5.31 -15.68
N ILE A 334 -26.56 4.08 -15.88
CA ILE A 334 -27.39 2.87 -15.91
C ILE A 334 -26.97 1.93 -14.78
N ASP A 335 -27.95 1.50 -13.98
CA ASP A 335 -27.79 0.40 -13.04
C ASP A 335 -28.17 -0.93 -13.71
N VAL A 336 -27.15 -1.70 -14.07
CA VAL A 336 -27.28 -3.02 -14.70
C VAL A 336 -28.06 -4.01 -13.82
N SER A 337 -28.08 -3.81 -12.50
CA SER A 337 -28.82 -4.67 -11.57
C SER A 337 -30.35 -4.54 -11.71
N GLN A 338 -30.82 -3.40 -12.22
CA GLN A 338 -32.24 -3.09 -12.45
C GLN A 338 -32.74 -3.52 -13.84
N LEU A 339 -31.88 -4.13 -14.67
CA LEU A 339 -32.32 -4.77 -15.92
C LEU A 339 -33.16 -6.01 -15.62
N SER A 340 -34.09 -6.35 -16.53
CA SER A 340 -34.84 -7.61 -16.48
C SER A 340 -33.89 -8.81 -16.33
N ALA A 341 -34.33 -9.87 -15.66
CA ALA A 341 -33.49 -11.03 -15.36
C ALA A 341 -32.84 -11.63 -16.61
N GLU A 342 -33.59 -11.73 -17.70
CA GLU A 342 -33.14 -12.22 -19.00
C GLU A 342 -32.02 -11.34 -19.58
N ALA A 343 -32.21 -10.02 -19.49
CA ALA A 343 -31.26 -9.06 -20.02
C ALA A 343 -29.94 -9.07 -19.21
N ARG A 344 -30.03 -9.11 -17.88
CA ARG A 344 -28.87 -9.12 -16.98
C ARG A 344 -28.05 -10.41 -17.08
N GLN A 345 -28.68 -11.55 -17.36
CA GLN A 345 -28.00 -12.84 -17.52
C GLN A 345 -27.30 -12.99 -18.87
N SER A 346 -27.72 -12.24 -19.88
CA SER A 346 -27.08 -12.25 -21.20
C SER A 346 -25.79 -11.46 -21.18
N TRP A 347 -24.65 -12.08 -21.47
CA TRP A 347 -23.33 -11.40 -21.48
C TRP A 347 -23.30 -10.17 -22.40
N ILE A 348 -24.04 -10.18 -23.50
CA ILE A 348 -24.03 -9.08 -24.48
C ILE A 348 -24.60 -7.78 -23.89
N ASN A 349 -25.56 -7.88 -22.98
CA ASN A 349 -26.27 -6.72 -22.47
C ASN A 349 -25.40 -5.91 -21.51
N PRO A 350 -24.87 -6.44 -20.39
CA PRO A 350 -23.91 -5.71 -19.56
C PRO A 350 -22.59 -5.41 -20.28
N GLY A 351 -22.18 -6.25 -21.23
CA GLY A 351 -20.88 -6.14 -21.89
C GLY A 351 -20.82 -5.15 -23.05
N PHE A 352 -21.93 -4.92 -23.77
CA PHE A 352 -21.94 -4.12 -25.01
C PHE A 352 -23.09 -3.14 -25.13
N ILE A 353 -24.27 -3.44 -24.57
CA ILE A 353 -25.47 -2.63 -24.78
C ILE A 353 -25.68 -1.63 -23.63
N TYR A 354 -25.72 -2.12 -22.40
CA TYR A 354 -25.98 -1.36 -21.17
C TYR A 354 -24.70 -1.25 -20.34
N THR A 355 -23.66 -0.65 -20.93
CA THR A 355 -22.34 -0.53 -20.29
C THR A 355 -22.21 0.74 -19.45
N HIS A 356 -22.88 1.82 -19.87
CA HIS A 356 -22.87 3.13 -19.24
C HIS A 356 -24.16 3.88 -19.62
N GLY A 357 -24.59 4.84 -18.81
CA GLY A 357 -25.60 5.79 -19.25
C GLY A 357 -25.05 6.90 -20.12
N PHE A 358 -25.97 7.65 -20.73
CA PHE A 358 -25.65 8.75 -21.63
C PHE A 358 -26.48 9.98 -21.28
N GLY A 359 -25.82 11.13 -21.35
CA GLY A 359 -26.40 12.44 -21.07
C GLY A 359 -26.27 12.86 -19.59
N LEU A 360 -26.93 13.96 -19.29
CA LEU A 360 -26.87 14.64 -18.01
C LEU A 360 -28.17 15.39 -17.79
N VAL A 361 -28.53 15.59 -16.53
CA VAL A 361 -29.65 16.45 -16.14
C VAL A 361 -29.07 17.69 -15.49
N VAL A 362 -29.42 18.87 -16.02
CA VAL A 362 -28.97 20.15 -15.48
C VAL A 362 -30.15 21.00 -15.09
N SER A 363 -30.06 21.65 -13.94
CA SER A 363 -31.07 22.60 -13.47
C SER A 363 -30.45 23.91 -12.99
N GLU A 364 -31.27 24.96 -12.95
CA GLU A 364 -30.91 26.17 -12.22
C GLU A 364 -30.87 25.90 -10.71
N VAL A 365 -29.91 26.50 -9.99
CA VAL A 365 -29.77 26.32 -8.53
C VAL A 365 -30.76 27.16 -7.71
N ASN A 366 -31.24 28.26 -8.30
CA ASN A 366 -31.96 29.32 -7.60
C ASN A 366 -33.45 29.43 -8.01
N LYS A 367 -33.93 28.51 -8.87
CA LYS A 367 -35.32 28.52 -9.34
C LYS A 367 -36.04 27.23 -9.03
N ILE A 368 -37.33 27.39 -8.79
CA ILE A 368 -38.28 26.33 -8.53
C ILE A 368 -39.51 26.64 -9.40
N THR A 369 -40.06 25.61 -10.03
CA THR A 369 -41.33 25.71 -10.76
C THR A 369 -42.50 25.94 -9.79
N PRO A 370 -43.68 26.37 -10.25
CA PRO A 370 -44.86 26.50 -9.40
C PRO A 370 -45.23 25.22 -8.64
N ASP A 371 -44.92 24.05 -9.20
CA ASP A 371 -45.20 22.74 -8.62
C ASP A 371 -44.13 22.27 -7.62
N GLY A 372 -43.13 23.10 -7.33
CA GLY A 372 -42.05 22.75 -6.41
C GLY A 372 -40.93 21.91 -7.02
N LEU A 373 -40.90 21.73 -8.35
CA LEU A 373 -39.86 20.96 -9.06
C LEU A 373 -38.70 21.85 -9.53
N PRO A 374 -37.49 21.29 -9.74
CA PRO A 374 -36.36 22.06 -10.28
C PRO A 374 -36.64 22.54 -11.71
N VAL A 375 -36.15 23.73 -12.04
CA VAL A 375 -36.19 24.23 -13.42
C VAL A 375 -35.05 23.60 -14.21
N LEU A 376 -35.37 22.59 -15.02
CA LEU A 376 -34.40 21.85 -15.83
C LEU A 376 -33.99 22.67 -17.07
N LEU A 377 -32.70 22.77 -17.31
CA LEU A 377 -32.09 23.35 -18.52
C LEU A 377 -31.75 22.26 -19.54
N ILE A 378 -31.33 21.09 -19.05
CA ILE A 378 -31.10 19.88 -19.84
C ILE A 378 -31.87 18.76 -19.16
N GLU A 379 -32.75 18.12 -19.92
CA GLU A 379 -33.65 17.08 -19.45
C GLU A 379 -33.81 15.99 -20.52
N ASN A 380 -34.39 14.86 -20.11
CA ASN A 380 -34.68 13.68 -20.92
C ASN A 380 -33.44 13.07 -21.57
N ALA A 381 -33.62 11.93 -22.24
CA ALA A 381 -32.57 11.33 -23.05
C ALA A 381 -32.49 12.09 -24.40
N PRO A 382 -31.27 12.27 -24.96
CA PRO A 382 -31.09 12.88 -26.27
C PRO A 382 -31.70 12.07 -27.42
#